data_AF-A0A496RPD8-F1
#
_entry.id   AF-A0A496RPD8-F1
#
_cell.length_a   1.000
_cell.length_b   1.000
_cell.length_c   1.000
_cell.angle_alpha   90.00
_cell.angle_beta   90.00
_cell.angle_gamma   90.00
#
_symmetry.space_group_name_H-M   'P 1'
#
loop_
_entity.id
_entity.type
_entity.pdbx_description
1 polymer ?
#
loop_
_entity_poly.entity_id
_entity_poly.type
_entity_poly.pdbx_seq_one_letter_code
_entity_poly.pdbx_strand_id
1 'polypeptide(L)' 'MEKDEKQKILQELGGIGEDIYDELVGDFIAQADLQLRDLNQALSNGDLSAMQSLAHTIKGSSGNLRLYTISAIAKDLEF' A
#
# COMPACT_ATOMS: atom_id res chain seq x y z
N MET A 1 -3.94 7.85 12.53
CA MET A 1 -2.59 8.45 12.51
C MET A 1 -2.62 9.68 13.39
N GLU A 2 -1.71 9.76 14.36
CA GLU A 2 -1.61 10.96 15.21
C GLU A 2 -1.06 12.13 14.39
N LYS A 3 -1.38 13.37 14.78
CA LYS A 3 -0.99 14.57 14.03
C LYS A 3 0.53 14.68 13.86
N ASP A 4 1.27 14.29 14.88
CA ASP A 4 2.75 14.32 14.89
C ASP A 4 3.35 13.27 13.95
N GLU A 5 2.69 12.11 13.83
CA GLU A 5 3.07 11.04 12.91
C GLU A 5 2.85 11.46 11.45
N LYS A 6 1.69 12.08 11.14
CA LYS A 6 1.42 12.62 9.79
C LYS A 6 2.46 13.66 9.40
N GLN A 7 2.78 14.59 10.29
CA GLN A 7 3.76 15.63 10.02
C GLN A 7 5.15 15.05 9.71
N LYS A 8 5.58 14.01 10.42
CA LYS A 8 6.84 13.32 10.16
C LYS A 8 6.86 12.68 8.78
N ILE A 9 5.78 12.02 8.38
CA ILE A 9 5.65 11.40 7.05
C ILE A 9 5.75 12.46 5.95
N LEU A 10 5.07 13.59 6.09
CA LEU A 10 5.16 14.69 5.12
C LEU A 10 6.62 15.16 4.94
N GLN A 11 7.38 15.26 6.03
CA GLN A 11 8.80 15.61 5.97
C GLN A 11 9.64 14.51 5.29
N GLU A 12 9.41 13.23 5.60
CA GLU A 12 10.10 12.11 4.95
C GLU A 12 9.83 12.02 3.45
N LEU A 13 8.71 12.57 2.98
CA LEU A 13 8.32 12.65 1.59
C LEU A 13 8.80 13.94 0.89
N GLY A 14 9.75 14.66 1.50
CA GLY A 14 10.32 15.88 0.92
C GLY A 14 9.54 17.15 1.24
N GLY A 15 8.70 17.12 2.28
CA GLY A 15 7.92 18.28 2.72
C GLY A 15 6.72 18.55 1.82
N ILE A 16 6.10 17.52 1.25
CA ILE A 16 4.88 17.67 0.44
C ILE A 16 3.74 18.24 1.28
N GLY A 17 2.81 18.92 0.59
CA GLY A 17 1.57 19.42 1.20
C GLY A 17 0.71 18.29 1.74
N GLU A 18 -0.02 18.58 2.82
CA GLU A 18 -0.93 17.62 3.43
C GLU A 18 -2.06 17.20 2.48
N ASP A 19 -2.55 18.14 1.68
CA ASP A 19 -3.54 17.94 0.62
C ASP A 19 -3.06 16.98 -0.47
N ILE A 20 -1.82 17.15 -0.92
CA ILE A 20 -1.18 16.26 -1.91
C ILE A 20 -1.01 14.86 -1.32
N TYR A 21 -0.58 14.76 -0.05
CA TYR A 21 -0.46 13.47 0.60
C TYR A 21 -1.80 12.76 0.73
N ASP A 22 -2.86 13.48 1.09
CA ASP A 22 -4.20 12.93 1.19
C ASP A 22 -4.74 12.45 -0.18
N GLU A 23 -4.43 13.16 -1.26
CA GLU A 23 -4.71 12.71 -2.64
C GLU A 23 -3.97 11.41 -2.97
N LEU A 24 -2.67 11.33 -2.71
CA LEU A 24 -1.87 10.12 -2.95
C LEU A 24 -2.35 8.91 -2.13
N VAL A 25 -2.78 9.14 -0.89
CA VAL A 25 -3.39 8.09 -0.06
C VAL A 25 -4.75 7.67 -0.62
N GLY A 26 -5.55 8.61 -1.13
CA GLY A 26 -6.80 8.33 -1.82
C GLY A 26 -6.59 7.44 -3.06
N ASP A 27 -5.64 7.79 -3.91
CA ASP A 27 -5.26 7.00 -5.09
C ASP A 27 -4.77 5.60 -4.70
N PHE A 28 -3.95 5.51 -3.65
CA PHE A 28 -3.52 4.23 -3.11
C PHE A 28 -4.70 3.37 -2.65
N ILE A 29 -5.67 3.92 -1.92
CA ILE A 29 -6.85 3.18 -1.46
C ILE A 29 -7.64 2.64 -2.65
N ALA A 30 -7.91 3.48 -3.66
CA ALA A 30 -8.63 3.07 -4.86
C ALA A 30 -7.90 1.93 -5.61
N GLN A 31 -6.58 2.02 -5.73
CA GLN A 31 -5.77 1.00 -6.37
C GLN A 31 -5.70 -0.30 -5.53
N ALA A 32 -5.55 -0.17 -4.21
CA ALA A 32 -5.50 -1.31 -3.30
C ALA A 32 -6.81 -2.10 -3.31
N ASP A 33 -7.96 -1.43 -3.40
CA ASP A 33 -9.27 -2.09 -3.51
C ASP A 33 -9.36 -3.00 -4.75
N LEU A 34 -8.82 -2.56 -5.89
CA LEU A 34 -8.76 -3.38 -7.10
C LEU A 34 -7.81 -4.57 -6.91
N GLN A 35 -6.62 -4.31 -6.37
CA GLN A 35 -5.61 -5.35 -6.14
C GLN A 35 -6.08 -6.40 -5.14
N LEU A 36 -6.85 -6.03 -4.12
CA LEU A 36 -7.42 -6.98 -3.16
C LEU A 36 -8.49 -7.88 -3.80
N ARG A 37 -9.26 -7.38 -4.77
CA ARG A 37 -10.20 -8.21 -5.54
C ARG A 37 -9.44 -9.22 -6.40
N ASP A 38 -8.39 -8.76 -7.09
CA ASP A 38 -7.54 -9.63 -7.90
C ASP A 38 -6.81 -10.67 -7.04
N LEU A 39 -6.39 -10.30 -5.83
CA LEU A 39 -5.73 -11.19 -4.89
C LEU A 39 -6.70 -12.28 -4.39
N ASN A 40 -7.95 -11.93 -4.11
CA ASN A 40 -8.99 -12.91 -3.78
C ASN A 40 -9.30 -13.86 -4.95
N GLN A 41 -9.28 -13.35 -6.19
CA GLN A 41 -9.46 -14.16 -7.39
C GLN A 41 -8.29 -15.14 -7.58
N ALA A 42 -7.05 -14.65 -7.45
CA ALA A 42 -5.84 -15.47 -7.53
C ALA A 42 -5.84 -16.57 -6.46
N LEU A 43 -6.19 -16.23 -5.21
CA LEU A 43 -6.34 -17.18 -4.11
C LEU A 43 -7.38 -18.26 -4.43
N SER A 44 -8.55 -17.87 -4.94
CA SER A 44 -9.63 -18.80 -5.30
C SER A 44 -9.25 -19.76 -6.43
N ASN A 45 -8.38 -19.30 -7.35
CA ASN A 45 -7.89 -20.09 -8.47
C ASN A 45 -6.63 -20.91 -8.13
N GLY A 46 -6.05 -20.74 -6.95
CA GLY A 46 -4.77 -21.35 -6.58
C GLY A 46 -3.56 -20.75 -7.32
N ASP A 47 -3.69 -19.55 -7.90
CA ASP A 47 -2.63 -18.87 -8.64
C ASP A 47 -1.69 -18.13 -7.67
N LEU A 48 -0.77 -18.91 -7.09
CA LEU A 48 0.23 -18.43 -6.14
C LEU A 48 1.19 -17.39 -6.74
N SER A 49 1.47 -17.48 -8.05
CA SER A 49 2.35 -16.54 -8.75
C SER A 49 1.69 -15.16 -8.87
N ALA A 50 0.42 -15.12 -9.26
CA ALA A 50 -0.36 -13.89 -9.27
C ALA A 50 -0.50 -13.29 -7.86
N MET A 51 -0.74 -14.13 -6.85
CA MET A 51 -0.84 -13.68 -5.46
C MET A 51 0.45 -13.00 -4.99
N GLN A 52 1.62 -13.62 -5.22
CA GLN A 52 2.92 -13.07 -4.87
C GLN A 52 3.19 -11.74 -5.61
N SER A 53 2.85 -11.66 -6.90
CA SER A 53 3.04 -10.45 -7.72
C SER A 53 2.18 -9.27 -7.24
N LEU A 54 0.92 -9.55 -6.86
CA LEU A 54 0.02 -8.55 -6.30
C LEU A 54 0.51 -8.07 -4.92
N ALA A 55 0.92 -8.99 -4.06
CA ALA A 55 1.50 -8.68 -2.75
C ALA A 55 2.75 -7.80 -2.87
N HIS A 56 3.66 -8.12 -3.80
CA HIS A 56 4.85 -7.30 -4.09
C HIS A 56 4.48 -5.87 -4.48
N THR A 57 3.44 -5.71 -5.30
CA THR A 57 2.98 -4.40 -5.78
C THR A 57 2.34 -3.58 -4.64
N ILE A 58 1.49 -4.21 -3.81
CA ILE A 58 0.88 -3.56 -2.63
C ILE A 58 1.98 -3.15 -1.65
N LYS A 59 2.98 -4.00 -1.40
CA LYS A 59 4.13 -3.70 -0.54
C LYS A 59 4.89 -2.45 -1.00
N GLY A 60 5.20 -2.38 -2.29
CA GLY A 60 5.96 -1.26 -2.87
C GLY A 60 5.18 0.05 -2.81
N SER A 61 3.92 0.05 -3.24
CA SER A 61 3.07 1.24 -3.25
C SER A 61 2.79 1.78 -1.84
N SER A 62 2.45 0.92 -0.89
CA SER A 62 2.26 1.31 0.52
C SER A 62 3.57 1.80 1.18
N GLY A 63 4.71 1.17 0.87
CA GLY A 63 6.02 1.58 1.38
C GLY A 63 6.44 2.97 0.89
N ASN A 64 6.15 3.29 -0.37
CA ASN A 64 6.40 4.62 -0.94
C ASN A 64 5.63 5.73 -0.20
N LEU A 65 4.44 5.42 0.33
CA LEU A 65 3.60 6.35 1.09
C LEU A 65 3.76 6.27 2.61
N ARG A 66 4.76 5.51 3.09
CA ARG A 66 5.04 5.31 4.52
C ARG A 66 3.90 4.60 5.28
N LEU A 67 3.03 3.90 4.56
CA LEU A 67 1.97 3.07 5.12
C LEU A 67 2.53 1.71 5.59
N TYR A 68 3.47 1.78 6.54
CA TYR A 68 4.33 0.66 6.90
C TYR A 68 3.61 -0.58 7.41
N THR A 69 2.47 -0.41 8.09
CA THR A 69 1.63 -1.55 8.52
C THR A 69 1.13 -2.34 7.33
N ILE A 70 0.67 -1.68 6.27
CA ILE A 70 0.19 -2.35 5.06
C ILE A 70 1.36 -3.00 4.31
N SER A 71 2.48 -2.29 4.22
CA SER A 71 3.70 -2.81 3.57
C SER A 71 4.21 -4.08 4.26
N ALA A 72 4.16 -4.13 5.60
CA ALA A 72 4.54 -5.31 6.37
C ALA A 72 3.58 -6.49 6.13
N ILE A 73 2.27 -6.27 6.15
CA ILE A 73 1.28 -7.33 5.86
C ILE A 73 1.46 -7.88 4.44
N ALA A 74 1.66 -7.00 3.45
CA ALA A 74 1.89 -7.40 2.07
C ALA A 74 3.19 -8.19 1.90
N LYS A 75 4.23 -7.87 2.67
CA LYS A 75 5.48 -8.65 2.72
C LYS A 75 5.25 -10.06 3.25
N ASP A 76 4.39 -10.24 4.25
CA ASP A 76 4.10 -11.59 4.80
C ASP A 76 3.36 -12.48 3.78
N LEU A 77 2.71 -11.88 2.77
CA LEU A 77 2.07 -12.59 1.66
C LEU A 77 3.04 -12.91 0.49
N GLU A 78 4.24 -12.33 0.50
CA GLU A 78 5.29 -12.54 -0.50
C GLU A 78 6.25 -13.64 0.01
N PHE A 79 6.00 -14.89 -0.39
CA PHE A 79 6.79 -16.08 -0.02
C PHE A 79 7.83 -16.46 -1.09
#